data_AF-A0A954C4C1-F1
#
_entry.id   AF-A0A954C4C1-F1
#
_cell.length_a   1.000
_cell.length_b   1.000
_cell.length_c   1.000
_cell.angle_alpha   90.00
_cell.angle_beta   90.00
_cell.angle_gamma   90.00
#
_symmetry.space_group_name_H-M   'P 1'
#
loop_
_entity.id
_entity.type
_entity.pdbx_description
1 polymer ?
#
loop_
_entity_poly.entity_id
_entity_poly.type
_entity_poly.pdbx_seq_one_letter_code
_entity_poly.pdbx_strand_id
1 'polypeptide(L)'
;MGLFRRKSESDMQALDSDEAEVEQAEAPPPKPTPRPVLRQPAPGTPYGIDRAIALMRTLPRGNVEVIVQVVKATLESNDVEVKAIIADATRRQEELRSNVDARLAEISDLESKVARLKREIEEFEALHAEVSMVKERLILAEELSASHPRTESGRIVIPTNADVVGFASDNAEDPVQVADAREPVQRPVSGQRRRPRS
;
A
#
# COMPACT_ATOMS: atom_id res chain seq x y z
N MET A 1 60.60 9.64 -11.55
CA MET A 1 59.17 9.33 -11.35
C MET A 1 58.68 10.31 -10.28
N GLY A 2 57.99 11.43 -10.56
CA GLY A 2 56.78 11.60 -11.36
C GLY A 2 55.58 11.08 -10.54
N LEU A 3 54.52 11.81 -10.18
CA LEU A 3 54.04 13.16 -10.48
C LEU A 3 53.23 13.66 -9.25
N PHE A 4 53.66 14.75 -8.61
CA PHE A 4 52.75 15.55 -7.77
C PHE A 4 52.12 16.61 -8.68
N ARG A 5 50.87 16.39 -9.12
CA ARG A 5 50.09 17.46 -9.76
C ARG A 5 49.53 18.37 -8.67
N ARG A 6 50.12 19.56 -8.52
CA ARG A 6 49.43 20.73 -7.97
C ARG A 6 48.23 21.02 -8.88
N LYS A 7 47.02 20.96 -8.34
CA LYS A 7 45.86 21.60 -8.98
C LYS A 7 45.72 22.99 -8.35
N SER A 8 45.72 23.97 -9.23
CA SER A 8 45.83 25.41 -9.01
C SER A 8 44.57 26.02 -8.41
N GLU A 9 44.80 27.04 -7.59
CA GLU A 9 43.86 27.95 -6.91
C GLU A 9 43.06 28.88 -7.85
N SER A 10 42.93 28.55 -9.14
CA SER A 10 42.36 29.45 -10.16
C SER A 10 40.91 29.13 -10.58
N ASP A 11 40.27 28.12 -9.99
CA ASP A 11 38.90 27.72 -10.38
C ASP A 11 37.80 28.20 -9.41
N MET A 12 38.10 29.12 -8.46
CA MET A 12 37.12 29.63 -7.48
C MET A 12 36.52 31.01 -7.78
N GLN A 13 36.71 31.56 -8.99
CA GLN A 13 36.06 32.81 -9.41
C GLN A 13 35.24 32.60 -10.68
N ALA A 14 34.05 32.02 -10.52
CA ALA A 14 32.95 32.11 -11.47
C ALA A 14 31.63 31.83 -10.73
N LEU A 15 31.25 32.73 -9.82
CA LEU A 15 29.89 32.88 -9.31
C LEU A 15 29.45 34.30 -9.66
N ASP A 16 28.68 34.43 -10.73
CA ASP A 16 27.55 35.36 -10.92
C ASP A 16 27.31 35.56 -12.41
N SER A 17 26.23 34.98 -12.94
CA SER A 17 25.29 35.56 -13.93
C SER A 17 24.41 34.45 -14.53
N ASP A 18 23.16 34.82 -14.83
CA ASP A 18 22.05 34.07 -15.45
C ASP A 18 21.18 33.27 -14.47
N GLU A 19 20.09 33.85 -13.96
CA GLU A 19 18.77 34.00 -14.60
C GLU A 19 18.14 32.67 -15.04
N ALA A 20 17.22 32.19 -14.19
CA ALA A 20 15.93 31.61 -14.51
C ALA A 20 15.79 30.74 -15.78
N GLU A 21 16.07 29.44 -15.64
CA GLU A 21 15.23 28.42 -16.28
C GLU A 21 14.74 27.46 -15.20
N VAL A 22 13.45 27.57 -14.88
CA VAL A 22 12.72 26.54 -14.15
C VAL A 22 12.59 25.36 -15.10
N GLU A 23 13.60 24.50 -15.11
CA GLU A 23 13.52 23.18 -15.74
C GLU A 23 12.48 22.39 -14.94
N GLN A 24 11.22 22.52 -15.37
CA GLN A 24 10.18 21.54 -15.12
C GLN A 24 10.77 20.19 -15.52
N ALA A 25 11.20 19.44 -14.52
CA ALA A 25 11.45 18.02 -14.66
C ALA A 25 10.12 17.38 -15.08
N GLU A 26 9.91 17.34 -16.40
CA GLU A 26 8.89 16.57 -17.06
C GLU A 26 9.11 15.13 -16.61
N ALA A 27 8.31 14.70 -15.65
CA ALA A 27 8.27 13.33 -15.20
C ALA A 27 8.17 12.45 -16.47
N PRO A 28 9.00 11.42 -16.62
CA PRO A 28 8.94 10.56 -17.79
C PRO A 28 7.48 10.09 -17.93
N PRO A 29 6.88 10.19 -19.13
CA PRO A 29 5.47 9.89 -19.31
C PRO A 29 5.20 8.51 -18.71
N PRO A 30 4.11 8.35 -17.92
CA PRO A 30 3.76 7.06 -17.34
C PRO A 30 3.74 6.06 -18.47
N LYS A 31 4.66 5.07 -18.41
CA LYS A 31 4.71 3.97 -19.37
C LYS A 31 3.28 3.47 -19.53
N PRO A 32 2.69 3.50 -20.74
CA PRO A 32 1.30 3.15 -20.92
C PRO A 32 1.11 1.76 -20.33
N THR A 33 0.42 1.67 -19.18
CA THR A 33 -0.10 0.42 -18.69
C THR A 33 -0.84 -0.20 -19.86
N PRO A 34 -0.45 -1.40 -20.33
CA PRO A 34 -1.10 -2.01 -21.46
C PRO A 34 -2.57 -2.14 -21.07
N ARG A 35 -3.42 -1.30 -21.67
CA ARG A 35 -4.86 -1.58 -21.72
C ARG A 35 -4.95 -3.03 -22.22
N PRO A 36 -5.78 -3.88 -21.61
CA PRO A 36 -6.01 -5.22 -22.13
C PRO A 36 -6.68 -5.05 -23.50
N VAL A 37 -5.86 -4.89 -24.54
CA VAL A 37 -6.24 -5.05 -25.93
C VAL A 37 -6.61 -6.52 -26.04
N LEU A 38 -7.92 -6.78 -25.96
CA LEU A 38 -8.48 -8.08 -26.31
C LEU A 38 -7.90 -8.44 -27.67
N ARG A 39 -6.99 -9.41 -27.69
CA ARG A 39 -6.33 -9.87 -28.92
C ARG A 39 -7.41 -10.14 -29.94
N GLN A 40 -7.39 -9.40 -31.04
CA GLN A 40 -8.20 -9.77 -32.18
C GLN A 40 -7.80 -11.20 -32.58
N PRO A 41 -8.76 -12.10 -32.80
CA PRO A 41 -8.46 -13.49 -33.10
C PRO A 41 -7.62 -13.53 -34.38
N ALA A 42 -6.43 -14.13 -34.30
CA ALA A 42 -5.53 -14.23 -35.45
C ALA A 42 -6.23 -14.96 -36.62
N PRO A 43 -6.05 -14.51 -37.87
CA PRO A 43 -6.59 -15.22 -39.03
C PRO A 43 -6.01 -16.64 -39.07
N GLY A 44 -6.89 -17.65 -39.19
CA GLY A 44 -6.53 -19.07 -39.19
C GLY A 44 -6.75 -19.83 -37.86
N THR A 45 -7.15 -19.16 -36.77
CA THR A 45 -7.59 -19.88 -35.57
C THR A 45 -8.96 -20.55 -35.79
N PRO A 46 -9.16 -21.79 -35.31
CA PRO A 46 -10.46 -22.44 -35.30
C PRO A 46 -11.46 -21.55 -34.55
N TYR A 47 -12.72 -21.57 -34.99
CA TYR A 47 -13.75 -20.69 -34.44
C TYR A 47 -14.04 -21.06 -32.97
N GLY A 48 -13.53 -20.26 -32.03
CA GLY A 48 -13.70 -20.46 -30.58
C GLY A 48 -14.53 -19.35 -29.91
N ILE A 49 -14.55 -19.35 -28.57
CA ILE A 49 -15.35 -18.40 -27.78
C ILE A 49 -15.02 -16.93 -28.08
N ASP A 50 -13.77 -16.61 -28.40
CA ASP A 50 -13.36 -15.23 -28.74
C ASP A 50 -14.06 -14.69 -30.00
N ARG A 51 -14.24 -15.54 -31.01
CA ARG A 51 -14.97 -15.15 -32.24
C ARG A 51 -16.47 -15.05 -31.99
N ALA A 52 -17.03 -15.94 -31.17
CA ALA A 52 -18.43 -15.85 -30.76
C ALA A 52 -18.70 -14.57 -29.97
N ILE A 53 -17.79 -14.18 -29.05
CA ILE A 53 -17.88 -12.90 -28.32
C ILE A 53 -17.77 -11.72 -29.30
N ALA A 54 -16.84 -11.77 -30.26
CA ALA A 54 -16.70 -10.72 -31.26
C ALA A 54 -17.99 -10.56 -32.09
N LEU A 55 -18.59 -11.68 -32.53
CA LEU A 55 -19.88 -11.68 -33.22
C LEU A 55 -21.00 -11.08 -32.36
N MET A 56 -21.11 -11.50 -31.10
CA MET A 56 -22.12 -10.96 -30.17
C MET A 56 -22.00 -9.45 -29.93
N ARG A 57 -20.79 -8.89 -30.11
CA ARG A 57 -20.55 -7.44 -29.96
C ARG A 57 -20.91 -6.62 -31.18
N THR A 58 -20.89 -7.21 -32.38
CA THR A 58 -21.26 -6.52 -33.63
C THR A 58 -22.76 -6.47 -33.83
N LEU A 59 -23.50 -7.38 -33.19
CA LEU A 59 -24.95 -7.43 -33.29
C LEU A 59 -25.62 -6.28 -32.51
N PRO A 60 -26.71 -5.71 -33.04
CA PRO A 60 -27.43 -4.62 -32.39
C PRO A 60 -28.01 -5.09 -31.06
N ARG A 61 -28.01 -4.19 -30.07
CA ARG A 61 -28.64 -4.45 -28.77
C ARG A 61 -30.15 -4.41 -28.94
N GLY A 62 -30.78 -5.58 -29.01
CA GLY A 62 -32.21 -5.75 -29.29
C GLY A 62 -32.76 -7.04 -28.68
N ASN A 63 -33.77 -7.64 -29.32
CA ASN A 63 -34.36 -8.89 -28.84
C ASN A 63 -33.31 -10.02 -28.86
N VAL A 64 -33.01 -10.55 -27.67
CA VAL A 64 -32.03 -11.62 -27.45
C VAL A 64 -32.36 -12.87 -28.26
N GLU A 65 -33.63 -13.20 -28.44
CA GLU A 65 -34.05 -14.38 -29.20
C GLU A 65 -33.61 -14.30 -30.67
N VAL A 66 -33.75 -13.11 -31.28
CA VAL A 66 -33.33 -12.86 -32.66
C VAL A 66 -31.80 -12.94 -32.78
N ILE A 67 -31.09 -12.36 -31.80
CA ILE A 67 -29.62 -12.43 -31.73
C ILE A 67 -29.16 -13.89 -31.65
N VAL A 68 -29.77 -14.70 -30.78
CA VAL A 68 -29.43 -16.13 -30.63
C VAL A 68 -29.71 -16.89 -31.92
N GLN A 69 -30.82 -16.62 -32.61
CA GLN A 69 -31.12 -17.26 -33.91
C GLN A 69 -30.09 -16.89 -34.97
N VAL A 70 -29.74 -15.61 -35.10
CA VAL A 70 -28.73 -15.15 -36.06
C VAL A 70 -27.36 -15.75 -35.75
N VAL A 71 -26.97 -15.79 -34.47
CA VAL A 71 -25.71 -16.39 -34.03
C VAL A 71 -25.70 -17.87 -34.33
N LYS A 72 -26.77 -18.60 -33.98
CA LYS A 72 -26.88 -20.03 -34.28
C LYS A 72 -26.76 -20.31 -35.77
N ALA A 73 -27.52 -19.60 -36.61
CA ALA A 73 -27.47 -19.75 -38.06
C ALA A 73 -26.07 -19.41 -38.62
N THR A 74 -25.42 -18.39 -38.07
CA THR A 74 -24.05 -18.01 -38.48
C THR A 74 -23.04 -19.08 -38.08
N LEU A 75 -23.16 -19.66 -36.89
CA LEU A 75 -22.27 -20.73 -36.42
C LEU A 75 -22.46 -22.02 -37.22
N GLU A 76 -23.71 -22.41 -37.48
CA GLU A 76 -24.05 -23.57 -38.30
C GLU A 76 -23.52 -23.41 -39.74
N SER A 77 -23.60 -22.21 -40.31
CA SER A 77 -23.04 -21.91 -41.64
C SER A 77 -21.51 -22.00 -41.70
N ASN A 78 -20.82 -21.96 -40.56
CA ASN A 78 -19.36 -22.09 -40.48
C ASN A 78 -18.94 -23.49 -39.99
N ASP A 79 -19.86 -24.47 -39.95
CA ASP A 79 -19.65 -25.83 -39.44
C ASP A 79 -19.12 -25.84 -37.98
N VAL A 80 -19.57 -24.88 -37.15
CA VAL A 80 -19.12 -24.76 -35.75
C VAL A 80 -20.18 -25.30 -34.80
N GLU A 81 -19.81 -26.30 -34.02
CA GLU A 81 -20.70 -26.85 -33.00
C GLU A 81 -20.83 -25.91 -31.78
N VAL A 82 -22.06 -25.49 -31.48
CA VAL A 82 -22.36 -24.66 -30.31
C VAL A 82 -21.88 -25.31 -29.00
N LYS A 83 -21.95 -26.64 -28.90
CA LYS A 83 -21.46 -27.39 -27.73
C LYS A 83 -19.96 -27.22 -27.51
N ALA A 84 -19.17 -27.21 -28.59
CA ALA A 84 -17.73 -26.99 -28.50
C ALA A 84 -17.40 -25.57 -28.00
N ILE A 85 -18.14 -24.56 -28.47
CA ILE A 85 -18.00 -23.17 -27.98
C ILE A 85 -18.36 -23.06 -26.50
N ILE A 86 -19.42 -23.74 -26.05
CA ILE A 86 -19.82 -23.74 -24.62
C ILE A 86 -18.73 -24.37 -23.75
N ALA A 87 -18.13 -25.48 -24.20
CA ALA A 87 -17.02 -26.12 -23.48
C ALA A 87 -15.79 -25.19 -23.40
N ASP A 88 -15.43 -24.55 -24.51
CA ASP A 88 -14.34 -23.56 -24.56
C ASP A 88 -14.63 -22.35 -23.65
N ALA A 89 -15.86 -21.85 -23.65
CA ALA A 89 -16.30 -20.77 -22.77
C ALA A 89 -16.18 -21.12 -21.29
N THR A 90 -16.61 -22.33 -20.92
CA THR A 90 -16.50 -22.84 -19.55
C THR A 90 -15.04 -22.90 -19.11
N ARG A 91 -14.17 -23.51 -19.94
CA ARG A 91 -12.73 -23.60 -19.64
C ARG A 91 -12.12 -22.21 -19.46
N ARG A 92 -12.42 -21.28 -20.37
CA ARG A 92 -11.88 -19.91 -20.30
C ARG A 92 -12.41 -19.12 -19.12
N GLN A 93 -13.66 -19.34 -18.73
CA GLN A 93 -14.23 -18.74 -17.53
C GLN A 93 -13.51 -19.23 -16.27
N GLU A 94 -13.21 -20.53 -16.18
CA GLU A 94 -12.44 -21.11 -15.07
C GLU A 94 -11.00 -20.57 -15.05
N GLU A 95 -10.32 -20.51 -16.19
CA GLU A 95 -8.98 -19.92 -16.32
C GLU A 95 -8.97 -18.45 -15.87
N LEU A 96 -9.93 -17.65 -16.34
CA LEU A 96 -10.05 -16.24 -15.94
C LEU A 96 -10.32 -16.09 -14.45
N ARG A 97 -11.20 -16.92 -13.89
CA ARG A 97 -11.50 -16.90 -12.45
C ARG A 97 -10.27 -17.26 -11.63
N SER A 98 -9.57 -18.33 -11.99
CA SER A 98 -8.32 -18.75 -11.33
C SER A 98 -7.27 -17.64 -11.37
N ASN A 99 -7.13 -16.96 -12.51
CA ASN A 99 -6.23 -15.81 -12.63
C ASN A 99 -6.65 -14.63 -11.75
N VAL A 100 -7.94 -14.31 -11.68
CA VAL A 100 -8.45 -13.25 -10.78
C VAL A 100 -8.16 -13.61 -9.33
N ASP A 101 -8.45 -14.83 -8.91
CA ASP A 101 -8.22 -15.30 -7.54
C ASP A 101 -6.72 -15.24 -7.18
N ALA A 102 -5.84 -15.66 -8.09
CA ALA A 102 -4.38 -15.57 -7.90
C ALA A 102 -3.91 -14.11 -7.77
N ARG A 103 -4.45 -13.18 -8.57
CA ARG A 103 -4.11 -11.76 -8.48
C ARG A 103 -4.63 -11.10 -7.20
N LEU A 104 -5.81 -11.49 -6.73
CA LEU A 104 -6.34 -11.00 -5.46
C LEU A 104 -5.50 -11.48 -4.27
N ALA A 105 -5.02 -12.72 -4.30
CA ALA A 105 -4.08 -13.23 -3.29
C ALA A 105 -2.76 -12.42 -3.30
N GLU A 106 -2.19 -12.17 -4.48
CA GLU A 106 -0.98 -11.34 -4.64
C GLU A 106 -1.17 -9.92 -4.09
N ILE A 107 -2.33 -9.29 -4.36
CA ILE A 107 -2.68 -7.97 -3.81
C ILE A 107 -2.70 -8.02 -2.27
N SER A 108 -3.38 -9.01 -1.68
CA SER A 108 -3.45 -9.18 -0.22
C SER A 108 -2.07 -9.33 0.42
N ASP A 109 -1.17 -10.08 -0.20
CA ASP A 109 0.20 -10.25 0.28
C ASP A 109 1.00 -8.93 0.20
N LEU A 110 0.84 -8.17 -0.87
CA LEU A 110 1.48 -6.86 -1.04
C LEU A 110 0.95 -5.83 -0.05
N GLU A 111 -0.37 -5.79 0.18
CA GLU A 111 -0.99 -4.91 1.19
C GLU A 111 -0.47 -5.21 2.59
N SER A 112 -0.31 -6.49 2.93
CA SER A 112 0.27 -6.91 4.21
C SER A 112 1.73 -6.44 4.37
N LYS A 113 2.53 -6.50 3.30
CA LYS A 113 3.91 -5.98 3.28
C LYS A 113 3.94 -4.47 3.45
N VAL A 114 3.08 -3.74 2.75
CA VAL A 114 2.96 -2.27 2.89
C VAL A 114 2.57 -1.91 4.32
N ALA A 115 1.61 -2.61 4.92
CA ALA A 115 1.21 -2.38 6.30
C ALA A 115 2.37 -2.61 7.29
N ARG A 116 3.19 -3.64 7.08
CA ARG A 116 4.38 -3.90 7.90
C ARG A 116 5.41 -2.79 7.76
N LEU A 117 5.77 -2.41 6.53
CA LEU A 117 6.75 -1.34 6.27
C LEU A 117 6.31 0.00 6.84
N LYS A 118 5.01 0.31 6.81
CA LYS A 118 4.49 1.54 7.43
C LYS A 118 4.73 1.56 8.95
N ARG A 119 4.50 0.45 9.65
CA ARG A 119 4.78 0.33 11.09
C ARG A 119 6.28 0.47 11.36
N GLU A 120 7.13 -0.18 10.56
CA GLU A 120 8.58 -0.06 10.69
C GLU A 120 9.04 1.41 10.52
N ILE A 121 8.45 2.16 9.58
CA ILE A 121 8.72 3.60 9.41
C ILE A 121 8.29 4.39 10.64
N GLU A 122 7.07 4.17 11.14
CA GLU A 122 6.55 4.85 12.33
C GLU A 122 7.46 4.60 13.56
N GLU A 123 7.94 3.37 13.73
CA GLU A 123 8.91 3.02 14.79
C GLU A 123 10.24 3.76 14.63
N PHE A 124 10.79 3.84 13.40
CA PHE A 124 12.02 4.56 13.14
C PHE A 124 11.88 6.08 13.31
N GLU A 125 10.74 6.66 12.93
CA GLU A 125 10.47 8.08 13.13
C GLU A 125 10.41 8.43 14.62
N ALA A 126 9.74 7.59 15.44
CA ALA A 126 9.70 7.76 16.88
C ALA A 126 11.11 7.68 17.50
N LEU A 127 11.89 6.65 17.14
CA LEU A 127 13.28 6.51 17.59
C LEU A 127 14.13 7.72 17.19
N HIS A 128 14.00 8.18 15.94
CA HIS A 128 14.74 9.33 15.44
C HIS A 128 14.39 10.62 16.22
N ALA A 129 13.12 10.83 16.52
CA ALA A 129 12.68 11.95 17.35
C ALA A 129 13.29 11.88 18.77
N GLU A 130 13.29 10.71 19.39
CA GLU A 130 13.92 10.50 20.71
C GLU A 130 15.42 10.79 20.69
N VAL A 131 16.14 10.21 19.72
CA VAL A 131 17.60 10.43 19.56
C VAL A 131 17.91 11.90 19.33
N SER A 132 17.10 12.59 18.54
CA SER A 132 17.26 14.03 18.29
C SER A 132 17.07 14.85 19.56
N MET A 133 16.01 14.57 20.34
CA MET A 133 15.78 15.24 21.63
C MET A 133 16.93 15.00 22.63
N VAL A 134 17.42 13.76 22.72
CA VAL A 134 18.54 13.43 23.61
C VAL A 134 19.81 14.17 23.18
N LYS A 135 20.10 14.18 21.87
CA LYS A 135 21.23 14.91 21.32
C LYS A 135 21.17 16.40 21.65
N GLU A 136 20.02 17.05 21.43
CA GLU A 136 19.83 18.47 21.75
C GLU A 136 20.06 18.76 23.23
N ARG A 137 19.53 17.93 24.13
CA ARG A 137 19.75 18.06 25.58
C ARG A 137 21.21 17.89 25.99
N LEU A 138 21.93 16.96 25.36
CA LEU A 138 23.35 16.74 25.63
C LEU A 138 24.20 17.92 25.18
N ILE A 139 23.90 18.50 24.01
CA ILE A 139 24.57 19.72 23.54
C ILE A 139 24.37 20.86 24.53
N LEU A 140 23.13 21.10 24.98
CA LEU A 140 22.83 22.12 25.98
C LEU A 140 23.56 21.87 27.32
N ALA A 141 23.65 20.62 27.76
CA ALA A 141 24.36 20.26 28.98
C ALA A 141 25.88 20.51 28.86
N GLU A 142 26.46 20.26 27.68
CA GLU A 142 27.86 20.55 27.37
C GLU A 142 28.13 22.06 27.39
N GLU A 143 27.29 22.87 26.76
CA GLU A 143 27.39 24.34 26.74
C GLU A 143 27.26 24.95 28.16
N LEU A 144 26.34 24.45 28.97
CA LEU A 144 26.19 24.87 30.37
C LEU A 144 27.40 24.47 31.22
N SER A 145 27.96 23.28 30.98
CA SER A 145 29.17 22.82 31.68
C SER A 145 30.43 23.60 31.27
N ALA A 146 30.50 24.06 30.02
CA ALA A 146 31.60 24.90 29.53
C ALA A 146 31.52 26.34 30.08
N SER A 147 30.32 26.86 30.29
CA SER A 147 30.11 28.23 30.82
C SER A 147 30.18 28.33 32.35
N HIS A 148 29.96 27.23 33.08
CA HIS A 148 30.26 27.13 34.51
C HIS A 148 31.54 26.32 34.74
N PRO A 149 32.74 26.95 34.76
CA PRO A 149 33.91 26.24 35.28
C PRO A 149 33.57 25.77 36.69
N ARG A 150 33.71 24.45 36.93
CA ARG A 150 33.57 23.85 38.26
C ARG A 150 34.40 24.67 39.24
N THR A 151 33.75 25.53 40.02
CA THR A 151 34.33 26.05 41.25
C THR A 151 34.47 24.85 42.18
N GLU A 152 35.68 24.29 42.22
CA GLU A 152 36.16 23.44 43.30
C GLU A 152 35.97 24.19 44.63
N SER A 153 34.80 24.05 45.26
CA SER A 153 34.57 24.26 46.70
C SER A 153 33.08 24.18 46.96
N GLY A 154 32.63 23.05 47.50
CA GLY A 154 31.22 22.84 47.81
C GLY A 154 31.00 21.53 48.54
N ARG A 155 31.64 21.43 49.71
CA ARG A 155 31.35 20.44 50.76
C ARG A 155 29.83 20.26 50.87
N ILE A 156 29.32 19.13 50.38
CA ILE A 156 27.91 18.75 50.53
C ILE A 156 27.70 18.52 52.04
N VAL A 157 27.14 19.53 52.71
CA VAL A 157 26.48 19.34 54.00
C VAL A 157 25.17 18.63 53.68
N ILE A 158 25.08 17.35 54.03
CA ILE A 158 23.82 16.60 54.02
C ILE A 158 23.00 17.15 55.20
N PRO A 159 21.89 17.90 55.00
CA PRO A 159 20.96 18.15 56.08
C PRO A 159 20.25 16.83 56.42
N THR A 160 20.59 16.25 57.57
CA THR A 160 19.84 15.15 58.17
C THR A 160 18.47 15.67 58.59
N ASN A 161 17.46 15.50 57.73
CA ASN A 161 16.05 15.73 58.08
C ASN A 161 15.55 14.58 58.95
N ALA A 162 15.86 14.65 60.25
CA ALA A 162 15.14 13.98 61.30
C ALA A 162 14.18 15.00 61.92
N ASP A 163 13.05 15.26 61.26
CA ASP A 163 11.79 15.82 61.81
C ASP A 163 10.95 16.42 60.67
N VAL A 164 10.08 15.60 60.04
CA VAL A 164 8.72 16.06 59.70
C VAL A 164 7.78 14.88 59.90
N VAL A 165 7.11 14.97 61.04
CA VAL A 165 5.99 14.15 61.49
C VAL A 165 4.77 14.49 60.64
N GLY A 166 4.05 13.45 60.20
CA GLY A 166 2.60 13.44 60.04
C GLY A 166 1.97 14.34 58.97
N PHE A 167 1.58 13.73 57.85
CA PHE A 167 0.29 14.03 57.23
C PHE A 167 -0.34 12.73 56.71
N ALA A 168 -1.24 12.18 57.52
CA ALA A 168 -2.28 11.30 57.06
C ALA A 168 -3.38 12.15 56.42
N SER A 169 -3.75 11.82 55.18
CA SER A 169 -5.06 12.07 54.54
C SER A 169 -5.01 11.23 53.26
N ASP A 170 -5.59 10.04 53.24
CA ASP A 170 -7.03 9.87 52.99
C ASP A 170 -7.43 10.59 51.70
N ASN A 171 -7.29 9.88 50.59
CA ASN A 171 -8.00 10.21 49.37
C ASN A 171 -8.45 8.89 48.73
N ALA A 172 -9.57 8.40 49.25
CA ALA A 172 -10.44 7.47 48.58
C ALA A 172 -11.19 8.19 47.44
N GLU A 173 -11.67 7.39 46.48
CA GLU A 173 -12.64 7.73 45.41
C GLU A 173 -11.98 8.41 44.18
N ASP A 174 -12.04 7.91 42.94
CA ASP A 174 -13.08 7.18 42.22
C ASP A 174 -12.50 6.36 41.05
N PRO A 175 -12.96 5.12 40.78
CA PRO A 175 -12.73 4.47 39.49
C PRO A 175 -13.71 5.03 38.45
N VAL A 176 -13.20 5.81 37.49
CA VAL A 176 -13.99 6.26 36.34
C VAL A 176 -14.37 5.04 35.49
N GLN A 177 -15.63 4.63 35.63
CA GLN A 177 -16.32 3.74 34.70
C GLN A 177 -16.49 4.46 33.36
N VAL A 178 -15.71 4.08 32.35
CA VAL A 178 -16.06 4.37 30.96
C VAL A 178 -16.76 3.14 30.39
N ALA A 179 -18.05 3.05 30.69
CA ALA A 179 -18.98 2.30 29.87
C ALA A 179 -19.53 3.27 28.82
N ASP A 180 -19.20 3.09 27.54
CA ASP A 180 -20.16 3.44 26.49
C ASP A 180 -19.94 2.63 25.20
N ALA A 181 -21.07 2.38 24.57
CA ALA A 181 -21.46 1.31 23.69
C ALA A 181 -20.84 1.33 22.28
N ARG A 182 -20.48 0.14 21.76
CA ARG A 182 -20.72 -0.24 20.35
C ARG A 182 -21.08 -1.73 20.21
N GLU A 183 -22.37 -1.93 19.99
CA GLU A 183 -23.11 -3.03 19.33
C GLU A 183 -22.46 -4.43 19.14
N PRO A 184 -23.09 -5.50 19.65
CA PRO A 184 -22.92 -6.84 19.10
C PRO A 184 -23.75 -7.00 17.82
N VAL A 185 -23.08 -7.19 16.68
CA VAL A 185 -23.71 -7.61 15.42
C VAL A 185 -24.32 -9.00 15.62
N GLN A 186 -25.64 -9.03 15.80
CA GLN A 186 -26.43 -10.25 15.72
C GLN A 186 -26.36 -10.81 14.30
N ARG A 187 -25.64 -11.92 14.10
CA ARG A 187 -25.80 -12.73 12.89
C ARG A 187 -27.00 -13.66 13.08
N PRO A 188 -27.98 -13.65 12.15
CA PRO A 188 -29.15 -14.50 12.25
C PRO A 188 -28.79 -15.99 12.07
N VAL A 189 -29.17 -16.78 13.06
CA VAL A 189 -29.34 -18.23 12.98
C VAL A 189 -30.67 -18.55 12.32
N SER A 190 -30.62 -19.00 11.06
CA SER A 190 -31.71 -19.69 10.36
C SER A 190 -31.20 -20.06 8.97
N GLY A 191 -31.28 -21.28 8.46
CA GLY A 191 -31.92 -22.49 8.90
C GLY A 191 -31.79 -23.54 7.79
N GLN A 192 -31.75 -24.80 8.20
CA GLN A 192 -32.28 -25.98 7.51
C GLN A 192 -32.65 -25.86 6.03
N ARG A 193 -32.01 -26.70 5.20
CA ARG A 193 -32.60 -27.52 4.12
C ARG A 193 -31.44 -28.25 3.43
N ARG A 194 -31.48 -29.50 2.96
CA ARG A 194 -32.35 -30.67 3.06
C ARG A 194 -31.47 -31.80 2.49
N ARG A 195 -31.69 -33.03 2.97
CA ARG A 195 -31.03 -34.29 2.58
C ARG A 195 -30.95 -34.50 1.05
N PRO A 196 -29.96 -35.25 0.54
CA PRO A 196 -30.21 -36.13 -0.60
C PRO A 196 -30.75 -37.50 -0.12
N ARG A 197 -31.77 -37.96 -0.86
CA ARG A 197 -32.38 -39.28 -0.82
C ARG A 197 -31.46 -40.32 -1.49
N SER A 198 -31.64 -41.57 -1.03
CA SER A 198 -31.43 -42.88 -1.68
C SER A 198 -30.42 -43.01 -2.81
#